data_AF-A0A1M5FV04-F1
#
_entry.id   AF-A0A1M5FV04-F1
#
_cell.length_a   1.000
_cell.length_b   1.000
_cell.length_c   1.000
_cell.angle_alpha   90.00
_cell.angle_beta   90.00
_cell.angle_gamma   90.00
#
_symmetry.space_group_name_H-M   'P 1'
#
loop_
_entity.id
_entity.type
_entity.pdbx_description
1 polymer ?
#
loop_
_entity_poly.entity_id
_entity_poly.type
_entity_poly.pdbx_seq_one_letter_code
_entity_poly.pdbx_strand_id
1 'polypeptide(L)'
;MKLNRKKILLLFVIPVFLHSCGIKKSMRQKPDTTGIERIDTTRTVHSKTHYSIGKNSLYKNKYGIWELYVEGNALERGMISGSLTRELMHKQETAFMNKIYELVPGKFYRNFLKKTVAWFNRKMYLHVPEEYQKEIYGTSLFGLEKYNDFAPAYIRMLYFHGAHDIGHALQDLMLVGCTSFAAWDKKTENGELLLGRNFDFYAGDEFAKEKIAAFINPDKGHKFMMYTWAGMIGSVSGLNEKGVSVTLNAGKSSIPLQAKTPISLVAREILQYASNTQEAIAIAKKREVFVSEAIMVGSAKERKAIIIEVAPHNFGVYEVENSNELICSNHFQSEPYADDKRNLKTIKNSHTQYRFDKMQSLLENKNQLNPKKAVSILRNREGLQGTRLGMGNELAINQLLAHHGIVFKPESRDVWVSANPYQLGAFVNYNLREVFKKFEAGIVSKSVMNVEKTIAKDPFVESEAFKDYEAYRKLKTKVQQAISEEKKLPEEQIKELQYLNPHFWKAYAVAGNYYFQKKEYKKAIIAYKQAKRREVSSLEEKQYLEKMIRKCNRKIK
;
A
#
# COMPACT_ATOMS: atom_id res chain seq x y z
N MET A 1 0.19 46.65 -5.40
CA MET A 1 -0.65 45.60 -6.03
C MET A 1 -1.96 45.50 -5.24
N LYS A 2 -3.07 46.06 -5.77
CA LYS A 2 -4.38 46.12 -5.09
C LYS A 2 -4.84 44.70 -4.71
N LEU A 3 -4.95 44.42 -3.41
CA LEU A 3 -5.47 43.14 -2.90
C LEU A 3 -6.96 43.03 -3.28
N ASN A 4 -7.28 42.08 -4.15
CA ASN A 4 -8.60 41.85 -4.70
C ASN A 4 -9.56 41.34 -3.58
N ARG A 5 -10.66 42.05 -3.32
CA ARG A 5 -11.67 41.74 -2.27
C ARG A 5 -12.21 40.30 -2.34
N LYS A 6 -12.16 39.64 -3.50
CA LYS A 6 -12.51 38.21 -3.67
C LYS A 6 -11.57 37.22 -2.94
N LYS A 7 -10.30 37.57 -2.69
CA LYS A 7 -9.37 36.73 -1.90
C LYS A 7 -9.60 36.86 -0.39
N ILE A 8 -10.12 37.99 0.07
CA ILE A 8 -10.43 38.23 1.48
C ILE A 8 -11.69 37.44 1.89
N LEU A 9 -12.68 37.33 0.99
CA LEU A 9 -13.87 36.51 1.25
C LEU A 9 -13.54 35.01 1.38
N LEU A 10 -12.59 34.47 0.60
CA LEU A 10 -12.11 33.09 0.75
C LEU A 10 -11.39 32.86 2.08
N LEU A 11 -10.72 33.87 2.62
CA LEU A 11 -10.03 33.82 3.92
C LEU A 11 -10.99 33.80 5.12
N PHE A 12 -12.21 34.34 4.98
CA PHE A 12 -13.22 34.35 6.04
C PHE A 12 -14.27 33.22 5.94
N VAL A 13 -14.44 32.60 4.77
CA VAL A 13 -15.36 31.46 4.61
C VAL A 13 -14.74 30.13 5.04
N ILE A 14 -13.42 29.94 4.84
CA ILE A 14 -12.71 28.70 5.22
C ILE A 14 -12.74 28.44 6.75
N PRO A 15 -12.55 29.43 7.65
CA PRO A 15 -12.59 29.19 9.10
C PRO A 15 -13.95 28.75 9.63
N VAL A 16 -15.05 29.29 9.08
CA VAL A 16 -16.43 29.00 9.54
C VAL A 16 -16.81 27.55 9.23
N PHE A 17 -16.38 27.00 8.09
CA PHE A 17 -16.59 25.58 7.77
C PHE A 17 -15.73 24.63 8.61
N LEU A 18 -14.57 25.08 9.11
CA LEU A 18 -13.67 24.28 9.96
C LEU A 18 -14.12 24.20 11.44
N HIS A 19 -15.19 24.90 11.82
CA HIS A 19 -15.82 24.84 13.15
C HIS A 19 -17.29 24.38 13.13
N SER A 20 -17.72 23.78 12.01
CA SER A 20 -19.06 23.24 11.84
C SER A 20 -19.42 22.17 12.89
N CYS A 21 -20.69 22.16 13.33
CA CYS A 21 -21.28 21.16 14.23
C CYS A 21 -20.97 19.70 13.82
N GLY A 22 -20.81 19.44 12.52
CA GLY A 22 -20.47 18.11 12.01
C GLY A 22 -19.11 17.58 12.47
N ILE A 23 -18.10 18.45 12.61
CA ILE A 23 -16.77 18.04 13.10
C ILE A 23 -16.85 17.66 14.58
N LYS A 24 -17.51 18.48 15.41
CA LYS A 24 -17.67 18.20 16.84
C LYS A 24 -18.41 16.88 17.08
N LYS A 25 -19.46 16.59 16.28
CA LYS A 25 -20.18 15.31 16.31
C LYS A 25 -19.25 14.15 15.93
N SER A 26 -18.54 14.27 14.80
CA SER A 26 -17.61 13.23 14.33
C SER A 26 -16.51 12.93 15.36
N MET A 27 -15.92 13.95 15.98
CA MET A 27 -14.81 13.81 16.92
C MET A 27 -15.22 13.15 18.25
N ARG A 28 -16.52 13.14 18.58
CA ARG A 28 -17.08 12.51 19.79
C ARG A 28 -17.76 11.18 19.49
N GLN A 29 -17.86 10.79 18.22
CA GLN A 29 -18.55 9.58 17.83
C GLN A 29 -17.82 8.35 18.37
N LYS A 30 -18.61 7.39 18.84
CA LYS A 30 -18.17 6.04 19.24
C LYS A 30 -19.21 5.03 18.73
N PRO A 31 -18.81 3.79 18.40
CA PRO A 31 -19.77 2.73 18.14
C PRO A 31 -20.45 2.29 19.45
N ASP A 32 -21.44 1.42 19.34
CA ASP A 32 -21.99 0.71 20.51
C ASP A 32 -20.92 -0.22 21.11
N THR A 33 -20.64 -0.01 22.41
CA THR A 33 -19.63 -0.76 23.18
C THR A 33 -20.25 -1.67 24.23
N THR A 34 -21.52 -2.03 24.06
CA THR A 34 -22.21 -2.95 24.98
C THR A 34 -21.42 -4.25 25.13
N GLY A 35 -21.17 -4.65 26.37
CA GLY A 35 -20.42 -5.86 26.71
C GLY A 35 -18.90 -5.69 26.80
N ILE A 36 -18.35 -4.49 26.58
CA ILE A 36 -16.89 -4.27 26.62
C ILE A 36 -16.23 -4.66 27.96
N GLU A 37 -16.92 -4.43 29.08
CA GLU A 37 -16.45 -4.74 30.44
C GLU A 37 -16.22 -6.25 30.67
N ARG A 38 -16.79 -7.11 29.81
CA ARG A 38 -16.66 -8.57 29.92
C ARG A 38 -15.46 -9.13 29.15
N ILE A 39 -14.75 -8.28 28.40
CA ILE A 39 -13.66 -8.71 27.53
C ILE A 39 -12.34 -8.59 28.27
N ASP A 40 -11.76 -9.72 28.67
CA ASP A 40 -10.42 -9.74 29.26
C ASP A 40 -9.37 -9.45 28.19
N THR A 41 -8.51 -8.47 28.48
CA THR A 41 -7.40 -8.07 27.60
C THR A 41 -6.03 -8.35 28.23
N THR A 42 -6.01 -9.05 29.35
CA THR A 42 -4.80 -9.46 30.06
C THR A 42 -4.09 -10.52 29.25
N ARG A 43 -2.95 -10.16 28.65
CA ARG A 43 -2.12 -11.08 27.86
C ARG A 43 -1.16 -11.87 28.74
N THR A 44 -1.06 -13.16 28.48
CA THR A 44 0.06 -13.99 28.93
C THR A 44 1.28 -13.68 28.05
N VAL A 45 2.41 -13.38 28.68
CA VAL A 45 3.69 -13.14 27.99
C VAL A 45 4.52 -14.42 28.07
N HIS A 46 4.65 -15.13 26.95
CA HIS A 46 5.51 -16.33 26.88
C HIS A 46 6.95 -15.97 26.56
N SER A 47 7.16 -14.95 25.71
CA SER A 47 8.48 -14.39 25.39
C SER A 47 8.32 -13.00 24.76
N LYS A 48 9.45 -12.35 24.39
CA LYS A 48 9.44 -11.08 23.62
C LYS A 48 8.80 -11.20 22.23
N THR A 49 8.59 -12.43 21.75
CA THR A 49 8.06 -12.74 20.42
C THR A 49 6.85 -13.66 20.47
N HIS A 50 6.24 -13.87 21.65
CA HIS A 50 5.08 -14.74 21.80
C HIS A 50 4.17 -14.28 22.95
N TYR A 51 2.91 -14.01 22.62
CA TYR A 51 1.86 -13.54 23.53
C TYR A 51 0.55 -14.29 23.27
N SER A 52 -0.28 -14.49 24.30
CA SER A 52 -1.61 -15.09 24.13
C SER A 52 -2.68 -14.47 25.04
N ILE A 53 -3.94 -14.56 24.62
CA ILE A 53 -5.14 -14.23 25.41
C ILE A 53 -6.17 -15.33 25.12
N GLY A 54 -6.39 -16.24 26.06
CA GLY A 54 -7.21 -17.44 25.81
C GLY A 54 -6.67 -18.24 24.60
N LYS A 55 -7.51 -18.48 23.59
CA LYS A 55 -7.14 -19.14 22.33
C LYS A 55 -6.43 -18.24 21.32
N ASN A 56 -6.42 -16.93 21.56
CA ASN A 56 -5.83 -15.93 20.66
C ASN A 56 -4.34 -15.83 20.92
N SER A 57 -3.54 -15.58 19.87
CA SER A 57 -2.08 -15.56 19.99
C SER A 57 -1.41 -14.61 19.00
N LEU A 58 -0.23 -14.14 19.37
CA LEU A 58 0.69 -13.41 18.52
C LEU A 58 2.08 -14.03 18.63
N TYR A 59 2.64 -14.52 17.51
CA TYR A 59 3.95 -15.17 17.47
C TYR A 59 4.83 -14.58 16.36
N LYS A 60 6.11 -14.26 16.62
CA LYS A 60 7.05 -13.82 15.57
C LYS A 60 7.84 -15.01 15.03
N ASN A 61 7.71 -15.29 13.74
CA ASN A 61 8.45 -16.39 13.11
C ASN A 61 9.91 -16.02 12.79
N LYS A 62 10.68 -17.04 12.37
CA LYS A 62 12.12 -16.90 12.08
C LYS A 62 12.44 -15.93 10.93
N TYR A 63 11.48 -15.59 10.08
CA TYR A 63 11.62 -14.61 8.99
C TYR A 63 11.21 -13.20 9.41
N GLY A 64 10.84 -13.00 10.68
CA GLY A 64 10.46 -11.71 11.24
C GLY A 64 9.02 -11.29 10.96
N ILE A 65 8.17 -12.18 10.42
CA ILE A 65 6.74 -11.94 10.26
C ILE A 65 6.03 -12.31 11.56
N TRP A 66 5.13 -11.44 12.01
CA TRP A 66 4.23 -11.74 13.11
C TRP A 66 3.01 -12.51 12.61
N GLU A 67 2.64 -13.57 13.31
CA GLU A 67 1.49 -14.43 13.05
C GLU A 67 0.48 -14.15 14.15
N LEU A 68 -0.61 -13.48 13.78
CA LEU A 68 -1.69 -13.09 14.68
C LEU A 68 -2.89 -13.99 14.44
N TYR A 69 -3.42 -14.61 15.48
CA TYR A 69 -4.72 -15.29 15.45
C TYR A 69 -5.69 -14.63 16.42
N VAL A 70 -6.87 -14.26 15.92
CA VAL A 70 -7.93 -13.65 16.72
C VAL A 70 -9.29 -14.20 16.33
N GLU A 71 -10.11 -14.54 17.32
CA GLU A 71 -11.49 -15.01 17.15
C GLU A 71 -12.49 -14.22 18.00
N GLY A 72 -13.77 -14.33 17.64
CA GLY A 72 -14.89 -13.73 18.39
C GLY A 72 -15.64 -12.65 17.62
N ASN A 73 -16.47 -11.90 18.33
CA ASN A 73 -17.23 -10.79 17.76
C ASN A 73 -16.34 -9.57 17.49
N ALA A 74 -16.85 -8.59 16.74
CA ALA A 74 -16.06 -7.45 16.29
C ALA A 74 -15.35 -6.68 17.42
N LEU A 75 -16.02 -6.46 18.55
CA LEU A 75 -15.43 -5.73 19.67
C LEU A 75 -14.35 -6.57 20.37
N GLU A 76 -14.62 -7.86 20.59
CA GLU A 76 -13.64 -8.82 21.13
C GLU A 76 -12.39 -8.88 20.26
N ARG A 77 -12.57 -9.05 18.95
CA ARG A 77 -11.45 -9.11 18.00
C ARG A 77 -10.61 -7.84 18.06
N GLY A 78 -11.26 -6.67 18.10
CA GLY A 78 -10.57 -5.38 18.20
C GLY A 78 -9.75 -5.27 19.50
N MET A 79 -10.37 -5.56 20.64
CA MET A 79 -9.74 -5.48 21.96
C MET A 79 -8.56 -6.45 22.11
N ILE A 80 -8.75 -7.69 21.69
CA ILE A 80 -7.73 -8.74 21.75
C ILE A 80 -6.58 -8.41 20.81
N SER A 81 -6.87 -8.02 19.56
CA SER A 81 -5.86 -7.59 18.59
C SER A 81 -5.05 -6.40 19.11
N GLY A 82 -5.71 -5.37 19.64
CA GLY A 82 -5.07 -4.20 20.22
C GLY A 82 -4.15 -4.54 21.41
N SER A 83 -4.58 -5.45 22.29
CA SER A 83 -3.75 -5.87 23.44
C SER A 83 -2.56 -6.72 23.02
N LEU A 84 -2.78 -7.71 22.13
CA LEU A 84 -1.71 -8.58 21.63
C LEU A 84 -0.66 -7.78 20.83
N THR A 85 -1.11 -6.84 20.00
CA THR A 85 -0.22 -6.10 19.07
C THR A 85 0.22 -4.73 19.57
N ARG A 86 -0.05 -4.38 20.84
CA ARG A 86 0.15 -3.05 21.44
C ARG A 86 1.47 -2.37 21.04
N GLU A 87 2.60 -3.03 21.25
CA GLU A 87 3.92 -2.49 20.94
C GLU A 87 4.14 -2.28 19.43
N LEU A 88 3.59 -3.18 18.61
CA LEU A 88 3.67 -3.07 17.15
C LEU A 88 2.82 -1.89 16.66
N MET A 89 1.65 -1.68 17.27
CA MET A 89 0.78 -0.56 16.96
C MET A 89 1.44 0.76 17.33
N HIS A 90 2.12 0.83 18.48
CA HIS A 90 2.88 2.02 18.89
C HIS A 90 4.00 2.36 17.91
N LYS A 91 4.69 1.36 17.39
CA LYS A 91 5.69 1.53 16.32
C LYS A 91 5.04 2.07 15.05
N GLN A 92 3.93 1.48 14.58
CA GLN A 92 3.25 1.93 13.37
C GLN A 92 2.69 3.34 13.48
N GLU A 93 2.00 3.66 14.57
CA GLU A 93 1.51 5.00 14.80
C GLU A 93 2.66 6.02 14.83
N THR A 94 3.78 5.68 15.49
CA THR A 94 4.93 6.57 15.56
C THR A 94 5.57 6.77 14.19
N ALA A 95 5.80 5.70 13.42
CA ALA A 95 6.36 5.78 12.08
C ALA A 95 5.49 6.64 11.16
N PHE A 96 4.17 6.41 11.17
CA PHE A 96 3.23 7.14 10.34
C PHE A 96 3.14 8.64 10.73
N MET A 97 3.00 8.93 12.02
CA MET A 97 2.92 10.32 12.50
C MET A 97 4.22 11.08 12.29
N ASN A 98 5.38 10.44 12.45
CA ASN A 98 6.67 11.05 12.14
C ASN A 98 6.77 11.40 10.65
N LYS A 99 6.29 10.52 9.76
CA LYS A 99 6.25 10.81 8.32
C LYS A 99 5.40 12.05 8.00
N ILE A 100 4.25 12.21 8.66
CA ILE A 100 3.42 13.42 8.53
C ILE A 100 4.21 14.66 8.99
N TYR A 101 4.93 14.57 10.11
CA TYR A 101 5.69 15.69 10.66
C TYR A 101 6.92 16.06 9.82
N GLU A 102 7.54 15.09 9.16
CA GLU A 102 8.60 15.33 8.16
C GLU A 102 8.05 16.07 6.93
N LEU A 103 6.88 15.66 6.43
CA LEU A 103 6.24 16.29 5.27
C LEU A 103 5.69 17.70 5.61
N VAL A 104 5.29 17.92 6.87
CA VAL A 104 4.72 19.19 7.35
C VAL A 104 5.42 19.63 8.66
N PRO A 105 6.65 20.17 8.57
CA PRO A 105 7.49 20.48 9.75
C PRO A 105 7.06 21.73 10.52
N GLY A 106 6.25 22.62 9.94
CA GLY A 106 5.76 23.83 10.61
C GLY A 106 4.54 23.58 11.50
N LYS A 107 4.60 23.99 12.78
CA LYS A 107 3.49 23.83 13.76
C LYS A 107 2.17 24.45 13.27
N PHE A 108 2.23 25.64 12.67
CA PHE A 108 1.07 26.30 12.08
C PHE A 108 0.41 25.45 10.97
N TYR A 109 1.22 24.92 10.05
CA TYR A 109 0.75 24.07 8.97
C TYR A 109 0.22 22.72 9.47
N ARG A 110 0.80 22.15 10.54
CA ARG A 110 0.24 20.95 11.19
C ARG A 110 -1.14 21.21 11.80
N ASN A 111 -1.34 22.35 12.45
CA ASN A 111 -2.65 22.72 12.99
C ASN A 111 -3.69 22.93 11.88
N PHE A 112 -3.27 23.51 10.76
CA PHE A 112 -4.12 23.61 9.57
C PHE A 112 -4.44 22.23 8.98
N LEU A 113 -3.44 21.36 8.81
CA LEU A 113 -3.62 19.99 8.34
C LEU A 113 -4.61 19.21 9.20
N LYS A 114 -4.46 19.27 10.53
CA LYS A 114 -5.38 18.66 11.51
C LYS A 114 -6.83 19.07 11.25
N LYS A 115 -7.10 20.38 11.12
CA LYS A 115 -8.46 20.90 10.85
C LYS A 115 -8.99 20.43 9.50
N THR A 116 -8.16 20.45 8.47
CA THR A 116 -8.52 20.00 7.11
C THR A 116 -8.84 18.51 7.08
N VAL A 117 -8.01 17.67 7.72
CA VAL A 117 -8.23 16.22 7.84
C VAL A 117 -9.50 15.94 8.63
N ALA A 118 -9.73 16.61 9.76
CA ALA A 118 -10.96 16.45 10.54
C ALA A 118 -12.20 16.87 9.75
N TRP A 119 -12.14 17.98 9.01
CA TRP A 119 -13.24 18.41 8.15
C TRP A 119 -13.50 17.41 7.02
N PHE A 120 -12.47 16.96 6.30
CA PHE A 120 -12.59 16.02 5.20
C PHE A 120 -13.25 14.69 5.65
N ASN A 121 -12.86 14.19 6.82
CA ASN A 121 -13.33 12.91 7.35
C ASN A 121 -14.59 13.00 8.23
N ARG A 122 -15.19 14.18 8.42
CA ARG A 122 -16.30 14.45 9.36
C ARG A 122 -17.56 13.58 9.22
N LYS A 123 -17.70 12.82 8.13
CA LYS A 123 -18.82 11.89 7.88
C LYS A 123 -18.38 10.46 7.60
N MET A 124 -17.09 10.14 7.66
CA MET A 124 -16.58 8.79 7.36
C MET A 124 -17.30 7.71 8.18
N TYR A 125 -17.55 7.97 9.47
CA TYR A 125 -18.25 7.04 10.36
C TYR A 125 -19.68 6.70 9.92
N LEU A 126 -20.33 7.53 9.09
CA LEU A 126 -21.67 7.24 8.56
C LEU A 126 -21.64 6.21 7.43
N HIS A 127 -20.47 6.01 6.81
CA HIS A 127 -20.28 5.10 5.68
C HIS A 127 -19.61 3.79 6.09
N VAL A 128 -18.94 3.75 7.24
CA VAL A 128 -18.28 2.56 7.76
C VAL A 128 -19.29 1.67 8.50
N PRO A 129 -19.41 0.37 8.17
CA PRO A 129 -20.27 -0.58 8.89
C PRO A 129 -19.99 -0.58 10.39
N GLU A 130 -21.06 -0.72 11.19
CA GLU A 130 -20.95 -0.72 12.65
C GLU A 130 -19.99 -1.80 13.18
N GLU A 131 -19.99 -2.99 12.56
CA GLU A 131 -19.05 -4.06 12.88
C GLU A 131 -17.58 -3.56 12.85
N TYR A 132 -17.20 -2.89 11.76
CA TYR A 132 -15.83 -2.38 11.61
C TYR A 132 -15.56 -1.18 12.50
N GLN A 133 -16.57 -0.36 12.81
CA GLN A 133 -16.42 0.68 13.83
C GLN A 133 -16.10 0.07 15.21
N LYS A 134 -16.79 -1.02 15.61
CA LYS A 134 -16.53 -1.72 16.88
C LYS A 134 -15.13 -2.33 16.94
N GLU A 135 -14.69 -2.98 15.85
CA GLU A 135 -13.34 -3.58 15.79
C GLU A 135 -12.22 -2.52 15.78
N ILE A 136 -12.39 -1.42 15.05
CA ILE A 136 -11.47 -0.27 15.08
C ILE A 136 -11.45 0.36 16.47
N TYR A 137 -12.62 0.54 17.10
CA TYR A 137 -12.73 1.11 18.44
C TYR A 137 -11.99 0.25 19.48
N GLY A 138 -12.23 -1.05 19.52
CA GLY A 138 -11.56 -1.96 20.44
C GLY A 138 -10.04 -1.93 20.28
N THR A 139 -9.56 -1.93 19.03
CA THR A 139 -8.12 -1.80 18.73
C THR A 139 -7.57 -0.47 19.24
N SER A 140 -8.32 0.61 19.06
CA SER A 140 -7.89 1.97 19.38
C SER A 140 -7.69 2.28 20.85
N LEU A 141 -8.24 1.47 21.76
CA LEU A 141 -8.04 1.64 23.20
C LEU A 141 -6.58 1.42 23.62
N PHE A 142 -5.79 0.76 22.78
CA PHE A 142 -4.37 0.53 23.02
C PHE A 142 -3.45 1.51 22.29
N GLY A 143 -4.03 2.51 21.60
CA GLY A 143 -3.31 3.51 20.81
C GLY A 143 -2.53 4.53 21.63
N LEU A 144 -1.63 5.27 20.98
CA LEU A 144 -0.78 6.25 21.69
C LEU A 144 -1.52 7.56 21.99
N GLU A 145 -1.65 7.89 23.28
CA GLU A 145 -2.30 9.13 23.72
C GLU A 145 -1.55 10.41 23.29
N LYS A 146 -0.22 10.33 23.09
CA LYS A 146 0.62 11.47 22.69
C LYS A 146 0.18 12.12 21.36
N TYR A 147 -0.64 11.43 20.58
CA TYR A 147 -1.18 11.91 19.31
C TYR A 147 -2.66 12.32 19.38
N ASN A 148 -3.28 12.31 20.57
CA ASN A 148 -4.67 12.72 20.77
C ASN A 148 -4.91 14.20 20.43
N ASP A 149 -3.86 15.05 20.48
CA ASP A 149 -3.96 16.40 19.94
C ASP A 149 -4.26 16.37 18.44
N PHE A 150 -3.74 15.44 17.64
CA PHE A 150 -4.14 15.35 16.23
C PHE A 150 -5.60 14.93 16.09
N ALA A 151 -5.96 13.79 16.66
CA ALA A 151 -7.33 13.32 16.84
C ALA A 151 -7.36 12.22 17.92
N PRO A 152 -8.49 12.03 18.65
CA PRO A 152 -8.65 10.92 19.58
C PRO A 152 -8.34 9.57 18.92
N ALA A 153 -7.77 8.62 19.66
CA ALA A 153 -7.27 7.36 19.12
C ALA A 153 -8.23 6.64 18.14
N TYR A 154 -9.49 6.44 18.52
CA TYR A 154 -10.51 5.84 17.63
C TYR A 154 -10.67 6.59 16.32
N ILE A 155 -10.85 7.91 16.38
CA ILE A 155 -11.04 8.76 15.22
C ILE A 155 -9.79 8.78 14.34
N ARG A 156 -8.61 8.83 14.97
CA ARG A 156 -7.32 8.79 14.28
C ARG A 156 -7.11 7.47 13.55
N MET A 157 -7.42 6.34 14.18
CA MET A 157 -7.34 5.02 13.54
C MET A 157 -8.36 4.87 12.42
N LEU A 158 -9.58 5.41 12.58
CA LEU A 158 -10.56 5.47 11.50
C LEU A 158 -10.00 6.25 10.29
N TYR A 159 -9.33 7.39 10.53
CA TYR A 159 -8.67 8.15 9.47
C TYR A 159 -7.52 7.38 8.80
N PHE A 160 -6.77 6.58 9.56
CA PHE A 160 -5.69 5.75 8.99
C PHE A 160 -6.19 4.72 7.98
N HIS A 161 -7.42 4.21 8.14
CA HIS A 161 -8.01 3.29 7.17
C HIS A 161 -8.28 3.95 5.81
N GLY A 162 -8.54 5.26 5.82
CA GLY A 162 -8.62 6.09 4.60
C GLY A 162 -7.32 6.77 4.21
N ALA A 163 -6.23 6.62 4.97
CA ALA A 163 -4.99 7.34 4.70
C ALA A 163 -4.26 6.82 3.46
N HIS A 164 -4.35 5.52 3.19
CA HIS A 164 -3.92 4.93 1.91
C HIS A 164 -4.60 5.67 0.74
N ASP A 165 -5.92 5.83 0.83
CA ASP A 165 -6.77 6.43 -0.20
C ASP A 165 -6.50 7.94 -0.34
N ILE A 166 -6.33 8.64 0.79
CA ILE A 166 -6.04 10.08 0.83
C ILE A 166 -4.64 10.39 0.27
N GLY A 167 -3.66 9.51 0.53
CA GLY A 167 -2.31 9.61 -0.03
C GLY A 167 -2.34 9.67 -1.57
N HIS A 168 -3.20 8.85 -2.20
CA HIS A 168 -3.39 8.82 -3.66
C HIS A 168 -4.09 10.06 -4.21
N ALA A 169 -4.99 10.64 -3.41
CA ALA A 169 -5.86 11.72 -3.86
C ALA A 169 -5.28 13.13 -3.66
N LEU A 170 -4.50 13.37 -2.59
CA LEU A 170 -4.03 14.71 -2.21
C LEU A 170 -2.60 15.04 -2.62
N GLN A 171 -1.79 14.03 -2.93
CA GLN A 171 -0.51 14.26 -3.57
C GLN A 171 -0.49 13.43 -4.84
N ASP A 172 0.01 13.99 -5.95
CA ASP A 172 0.61 13.19 -7.03
C ASP A 172 1.87 12.45 -6.53
N LEU A 173 1.85 11.97 -5.28
CA LEU A 173 2.78 10.99 -4.78
C LEU A 173 2.46 9.73 -5.59
N MET A 174 3.22 9.55 -6.66
CA MET A 174 3.49 8.27 -7.31
C MET A 174 4.17 7.30 -6.32
N LEU A 175 3.66 7.20 -5.09
CA LEU A 175 4.08 6.29 -4.04
C LEU A 175 3.53 4.89 -4.25
N VAL A 176 2.64 4.72 -5.23
CA VAL A 176 1.96 3.46 -5.50
C VAL A 176 2.05 3.10 -6.97
N GLY A 177 2.74 1.99 -7.22
CA GLY A 177 2.90 1.34 -8.52
C GLY A 177 2.52 -0.14 -8.44
N CYS A 178 1.38 -0.45 -7.81
CA CYS A 178 0.93 -1.84 -7.64
C CYS A 178 0.80 -2.55 -8.99
N THR A 179 1.33 -3.77 -9.07
CA THR A 179 1.11 -4.66 -10.21
C THR A 179 0.65 -6.00 -9.69
N SER A 180 -0.43 -6.51 -10.27
CA SER A 180 -1.00 -7.82 -9.95
C SER A 180 -1.30 -8.59 -11.23
N PHE A 181 -1.32 -9.91 -11.11
CA PHE A 181 -1.71 -10.81 -12.17
C PHE A 181 -2.44 -12.03 -11.61
N ALA A 182 -3.22 -12.68 -12.45
CA ALA A 182 -3.77 -14.01 -12.26
C ALA A 182 -3.49 -14.86 -13.49
N ALA A 183 -3.30 -16.16 -13.29
CA ALA A 183 -3.11 -17.15 -14.34
C ALA A 183 -3.72 -18.50 -13.92
N TRP A 184 -4.25 -19.26 -14.88
CA TRP A 184 -4.88 -20.56 -14.62
C TRP A 184 -4.80 -21.50 -15.85
N ASP A 185 -5.37 -22.70 -15.74
CA ASP A 185 -5.40 -23.72 -16.81
C ASP A 185 -4.03 -23.90 -17.48
N LYS A 186 -3.93 -23.76 -18.81
CA LYS A 186 -2.68 -23.96 -19.57
C LYS A 186 -1.53 -23.04 -19.15
N LYS A 187 -1.78 -21.97 -18.39
CA LYS A 187 -0.76 -21.02 -17.91
C LYS A 187 -0.17 -21.43 -16.56
N THR A 188 -0.73 -22.41 -15.85
CA THR A 188 -0.19 -22.91 -14.58
C THR A 188 0.12 -24.41 -14.67
N GLU A 189 1.09 -24.90 -13.88
CA GLU A 189 1.59 -26.29 -14.00
C GLU A 189 0.52 -27.35 -13.72
N ASN A 190 -0.49 -27.01 -12.91
CA ASN A 190 -1.56 -27.91 -12.51
C ASN A 190 -2.96 -27.39 -12.85
N GLY A 191 -3.05 -26.33 -13.67
CA GLY A 191 -4.31 -25.71 -14.07
C GLY A 191 -5.07 -24.95 -12.98
N GLU A 192 -4.59 -24.93 -11.74
CA GLU A 192 -5.19 -24.15 -10.66
C GLU A 192 -4.92 -22.66 -10.84
N LEU A 193 -5.82 -21.84 -10.28
CA LEU A 193 -5.68 -20.40 -10.24
C LEU A 193 -4.48 -20.01 -9.36
N LEU A 194 -3.62 -19.17 -9.94
CA LEU A 194 -2.45 -18.60 -9.29
C LEU A 194 -2.52 -17.08 -9.45
N LEU A 195 -2.50 -16.34 -8.35
CA LEU A 195 -2.47 -14.88 -8.37
C LEU A 195 -1.20 -14.37 -7.71
N GLY A 196 -0.67 -13.24 -8.16
CA GLY A 196 0.47 -12.57 -7.56
C GLY A 196 0.31 -11.05 -7.56
N ARG A 197 0.85 -10.38 -6.54
CA ARG A 197 0.86 -8.91 -6.45
C ARG A 197 2.09 -8.39 -5.72
N ASN A 198 2.61 -7.24 -6.18
CA ASN A 198 3.40 -6.31 -5.37
C ASN A 198 2.53 -5.15 -4.86
N PHE A 199 2.49 -4.97 -3.55
CA PHE A 199 1.88 -3.80 -2.90
C PHE A 199 2.92 -2.71 -2.70
N ASP A 200 3.05 -1.86 -3.70
CA ASP A 200 3.93 -0.71 -3.68
C ASP A 200 3.32 0.40 -2.84
N PHE A 201 3.65 0.41 -1.55
CA PHE A 201 3.25 1.46 -0.61
C PHE A 201 4.38 1.70 0.37
N TYR A 202 4.90 2.93 0.40
CA TYR A 202 6.04 3.26 1.24
C TYR A 202 5.81 4.52 2.05
N ALA A 203 5.73 4.33 3.37
CA ALA A 203 5.61 5.41 4.35
C ALA A 203 6.88 5.52 5.23
N GLY A 204 8.02 5.04 4.74
CA GLY A 204 9.29 4.97 5.47
C GLY A 204 9.69 3.55 5.85
N ASP A 205 11.00 3.31 6.04
CA ASP A 205 11.54 1.99 6.37
C ASP A 205 10.98 1.44 7.69
N GLU A 206 10.80 2.31 8.69
CA GLU A 206 10.19 1.90 9.97
C GLU A 206 8.74 1.42 9.82
N PHE A 207 7.98 1.98 8.86
CA PHE A 207 6.60 1.55 8.60
C PHE A 207 6.52 0.15 7.97
N ALA A 208 7.49 -0.20 7.12
CA ALA A 208 7.50 -1.48 6.40
C ALA A 208 8.05 -2.66 7.22
N LYS A 209 8.56 -2.39 8.43
CA LYS A 209 9.35 -3.34 9.23
C LYS A 209 8.51 -4.44 9.89
N GLU A 210 7.45 -4.06 10.58
CA GLU A 210 6.65 -4.97 11.40
C GLU A 210 5.41 -5.45 10.64
N LYS A 211 5.57 -6.53 9.87
CA LYS A 211 4.50 -7.13 9.07
C LYS A 211 3.76 -8.21 9.83
N ILE A 212 2.46 -8.32 9.61
CA ILE A 212 1.58 -9.29 10.27
C ILE A 212 0.85 -10.14 9.23
N ALA A 213 0.97 -11.46 9.33
CA ALA A 213 0.00 -12.40 8.77
C ALA A 213 -1.10 -12.60 9.82
N ALA A 214 -2.24 -11.94 9.62
CA ALA A 214 -3.36 -11.97 10.56
C ALA A 214 -4.41 -12.98 10.08
N PHE A 215 -4.65 -14.02 10.88
CA PHE A 215 -5.67 -15.05 10.70
C PHE A 215 -6.85 -14.74 11.61
N ILE A 216 -8.01 -14.48 11.01
CA ILE A 216 -9.18 -13.98 11.74
C ILE A 216 -10.31 -15.00 11.62
N ASN A 217 -10.88 -15.37 12.76
CA ASN A 217 -12.04 -16.24 12.88
C ASN A 217 -13.23 -15.44 13.44
N PRO A 218 -13.97 -14.71 12.59
CA PRO A 218 -15.08 -13.89 13.04
C PRO A 218 -16.28 -14.75 13.42
N ASP A 219 -17.10 -14.27 14.36
CA ASP A 219 -18.41 -14.85 14.71
C ASP A 219 -19.42 -14.80 13.55
N LYS A 220 -19.23 -13.87 12.60
CA LYS A 220 -20.04 -13.70 11.39
C LYS A 220 -19.17 -13.62 10.15
N GLY A 221 -19.56 -14.37 9.11
CA GLY A 221 -18.84 -14.46 7.85
C GLY A 221 -17.87 -15.63 7.82
N HIS A 222 -16.87 -15.53 6.96
CA HIS A 222 -15.85 -16.54 6.68
C HIS A 222 -14.58 -16.27 7.47
N LYS A 223 -13.86 -17.34 7.83
CA LYS A 223 -12.48 -17.22 8.30
C LYS A 223 -11.59 -16.74 7.16
N PHE A 224 -10.63 -15.85 7.44
CA PHE A 224 -9.73 -15.32 6.41
C PHE A 224 -8.36 -14.96 6.98
N MET A 225 -7.39 -14.78 6.08
CA MET A 225 -6.12 -14.13 6.41
C MET A 225 -5.93 -12.83 5.63
N MET A 226 -5.30 -11.85 6.26
CA MET A 226 -4.84 -10.61 5.62
C MET A 226 -3.39 -10.29 5.97
N TYR A 227 -2.62 -9.84 4.98
CA TYR A 227 -1.23 -9.45 5.20
C TYR A 227 -1.18 -7.94 5.43
N THR A 228 -0.89 -7.57 6.68
CA THR A 228 -1.23 -6.26 7.25
C THR A 228 -0.14 -5.76 8.21
N TRP A 229 -0.45 -4.71 8.95
CA TRP A 229 0.33 -4.16 10.07
C TRP A 229 -0.61 -3.87 11.25
N ALA A 230 -0.04 -3.69 12.44
CA ALA A 230 -0.83 -3.46 13.65
C ALA A 230 -1.67 -2.17 13.55
N GLY A 231 -2.93 -2.23 14.03
CA GLY A 231 -3.89 -1.13 13.96
C GLY A 231 -4.71 -1.06 12.67
N MET A 232 -4.39 -1.86 11.64
CA MET A 232 -5.13 -1.89 10.37
C MET A 232 -6.01 -3.13 10.27
N ILE A 233 -7.34 -2.95 10.38
CA ILE A 233 -8.32 -4.04 10.24
C ILE A 233 -8.81 -4.22 8.80
N GLY A 234 -8.68 -3.15 8.00
CA GLY A 234 -8.94 -3.18 6.56
C GLY A 234 -7.92 -4.07 5.86
N SER A 235 -8.31 -4.65 4.73
CA SER A 235 -7.44 -5.51 3.95
C SER A 235 -6.92 -4.80 2.71
N VAL A 236 -5.65 -5.00 2.41
CA VAL A 236 -5.05 -4.64 1.11
C VAL A 236 -4.69 -5.88 0.28
N SER A 237 -4.55 -7.03 0.94
CA SER A 237 -4.17 -8.33 0.39
C SER A 237 -4.69 -9.42 1.33
N GLY A 238 -5.45 -10.39 0.82
CA GLY A 238 -5.89 -11.52 1.65
C GLY A 238 -6.57 -12.65 0.89
N LEU A 239 -6.86 -13.72 1.62
CA LEU A 239 -7.52 -14.94 1.16
C LEU A 239 -8.47 -15.44 2.24
N ASN A 240 -9.66 -15.91 1.88
CA ASN A 240 -10.59 -16.53 2.83
C ASN A 240 -10.70 -18.05 2.69
N GLU A 241 -11.34 -18.70 3.67
CA GLU A 241 -11.53 -20.16 3.69
C GLU A 241 -12.43 -20.69 2.56
N LYS A 242 -13.18 -19.82 1.89
CA LYS A 242 -13.98 -20.14 0.70
C LYS A 242 -13.17 -20.05 -0.59
N GLY A 243 -11.94 -19.55 -0.52
CA GLY A 243 -11.03 -19.44 -1.66
C GLY A 243 -11.28 -18.18 -2.47
N VAL A 244 -11.76 -17.12 -1.83
CA VAL A 244 -11.82 -15.78 -2.40
C VAL A 244 -10.56 -15.03 -1.98
N SER A 245 -9.73 -14.65 -2.96
CA SER A 245 -8.59 -13.77 -2.73
C SER A 245 -8.90 -12.35 -3.16
N VAL A 246 -8.38 -11.36 -2.46
CA VAL A 246 -8.57 -9.94 -2.77
C VAL A 246 -7.23 -9.22 -2.76
N THR A 247 -7.02 -8.38 -3.77
CA THR A 247 -5.94 -7.40 -3.80
C THR A 247 -6.37 -6.07 -4.40
N LEU A 248 -5.60 -5.01 -4.09
CA LEU A 248 -5.95 -3.62 -4.45
C LEU A 248 -4.94 -2.99 -5.42
N ASN A 249 -5.42 -2.25 -6.41
CA ASN A 249 -4.59 -1.54 -7.36
C ASN A 249 -5.14 -0.12 -7.56
N ALA A 250 -4.37 0.88 -7.13
CA ALA A 250 -4.84 2.26 -7.09
C ALA A 250 -5.20 2.77 -8.50
N GLY A 251 -6.36 3.40 -8.63
CA GLY A 251 -6.81 4.09 -9.83
C GLY A 251 -6.73 5.62 -9.66
N LYS A 252 -6.53 6.36 -10.76
CA LYS A 252 -6.50 7.82 -10.67
C LYS A 252 -7.90 8.38 -10.39
N SER A 253 -8.01 9.12 -9.30
CA SER A 253 -9.26 9.72 -8.82
C SER A 253 -9.32 11.23 -9.08
N SER A 254 -10.52 11.79 -9.10
CA SER A 254 -10.70 13.22 -8.82
C SER A 254 -10.42 13.47 -7.36
N ILE A 255 -10.00 14.69 -7.00
CA ILE A 255 -9.85 15.08 -5.60
C ILE A 255 -11.24 15.02 -4.94
N PRO A 256 -11.46 14.16 -3.93
CA PRO A 256 -12.73 14.06 -3.25
C PRO A 256 -12.98 15.29 -2.37
N LEU A 257 -14.25 15.68 -2.22
CA LEU A 257 -14.65 16.76 -1.32
C LEU A 257 -14.83 16.29 0.14
N GLN A 258 -15.03 14.98 0.34
CA GLN A 258 -15.30 14.37 1.62
C GLN A 258 -14.98 12.88 1.58
N ALA A 259 -14.49 12.33 2.69
CA ALA A 259 -14.29 10.90 2.84
C ALA A 259 -15.61 10.14 2.99
N LYS A 260 -15.65 8.95 2.40
CA LYS A 260 -16.72 7.95 2.53
C LYS A 260 -16.12 6.61 2.98
N THR A 261 -16.59 5.47 2.47
CA THR A 261 -16.05 4.15 2.82
C THR A 261 -14.61 4.00 2.33
N PRO A 262 -13.63 3.75 3.22
CA PRO A 262 -12.27 3.40 2.81
C PRO A 262 -12.24 2.10 2.03
N ILE A 263 -11.45 2.04 0.96
CA ILE A 263 -11.45 0.89 0.06
C ILE A 263 -10.90 -0.38 0.73
N SER A 264 -10.00 -0.21 1.69
CA SER A 264 -9.47 -1.29 2.51
C SER A 264 -10.56 -1.99 3.34
N LEU A 265 -11.60 -1.26 3.75
CA LEU A 265 -12.75 -1.84 4.46
C LEU A 265 -13.71 -2.54 3.49
N VAL A 266 -13.83 -2.07 2.24
CA VAL A 266 -14.57 -2.79 1.19
C VAL A 266 -13.88 -4.12 0.88
N ALA A 267 -12.56 -4.13 0.72
CA ALA A 267 -11.77 -5.35 0.51
C ALA A 267 -11.87 -6.32 1.70
N ARG A 268 -11.87 -5.80 2.93
CA ARG A 268 -12.12 -6.59 4.15
C ARG A 268 -13.51 -7.22 4.11
N GLU A 269 -14.54 -6.47 3.71
CA GLU A 269 -15.90 -7.00 3.60
C GLU A 269 -16.02 -8.10 2.56
N ILE A 270 -15.38 -7.95 1.40
CA ILE A 270 -15.33 -9.01 0.39
C ILE A 270 -14.67 -10.26 0.97
N LEU A 271 -13.50 -10.14 1.61
CA LEU A 271 -12.82 -11.30 2.20
C LEU A 271 -13.65 -11.98 3.29
N GLN A 272 -14.35 -11.20 4.12
CA GLN A 272 -15.12 -11.74 5.22
C GLN A 272 -16.45 -12.34 4.77
N TYR A 273 -17.10 -11.83 3.72
CA TYR A 273 -18.48 -12.21 3.41
C TYR A 273 -18.71 -12.81 2.01
N ALA A 274 -17.75 -12.75 1.09
CA ALA A 274 -17.91 -13.34 -0.24
C ALA A 274 -17.39 -14.79 -0.30
N SER A 275 -18.15 -15.64 -0.98
CA SER A 275 -17.79 -17.01 -1.37
C SER A 275 -17.49 -17.15 -2.87
N ASN A 276 -17.72 -16.11 -3.67
CA ASN A 276 -17.58 -16.09 -5.14
C ASN A 276 -17.45 -14.64 -5.65
N THR A 277 -17.25 -14.48 -6.96
CA THR A 277 -17.09 -13.17 -7.60
C THR A 277 -18.38 -12.33 -7.59
N GLN A 278 -19.56 -12.94 -7.72
CA GLN A 278 -20.84 -12.21 -7.75
C GLN A 278 -21.13 -11.55 -6.41
N GLU A 279 -20.89 -12.26 -5.30
CA GLU A 279 -21.00 -11.69 -3.96
C GLU A 279 -19.97 -10.58 -3.72
N ALA A 280 -18.74 -10.74 -4.22
CA ALA A 280 -17.72 -9.70 -4.16
C ALA A 280 -18.15 -8.42 -4.91
N ILE A 281 -18.73 -8.57 -6.12
CA ILE A 281 -19.29 -7.47 -6.91
C ILE A 281 -20.43 -6.79 -6.15
N ALA A 282 -21.36 -7.57 -5.57
CA ALA A 282 -22.50 -7.03 -4.84
C ALA A 282 -22.06 -6.22 -3.60
N ILE A 283 -21.06 -6.72 -2.86
CA ILE A 283 -20.46 -6.01 -1.73
C ILE A 283 -19.83 -4.69 -2.18
N ALA A 284 -18.98 -4.72 -3.22
CA ALA A 284 -18.32 -3.52 -3.73
C ALA A 284 -19.34 -2.47 -4.20
N LYS A 285 -20.38 -2.89 -4.95
CA LYS A 285 -21.41 -2.01 -5.50
C LYS A 285 -22.28 -1.33 -4.43
N LYS A 286 -22.45 -1.96 -3.26
CA LYS A 286 -23.23 -1.42 -2.14
C LYS A 286 -22.53 -0.22 -1.46
N ARG A 287 -21.22 -0.06 -1.63
CA ARG A 287 -20.42 0.89 -0.86
C ARG A 287 -20.16 2.17 -1.65
N GLU A 288 -20.47 3.30 -1.02
CA GLU A 288 -20.02 4.58 -1.54
C GLU A 288 -18.56 4.82 -1.15
N VAL A 289 -17.68 4.83 -2.14
CA VAL A 289 -16.24 5.12 -1.98
C VAL A 289 -15.95 6.59 -2.32
N PHE A 290 -14.75 7.06 -1.96
CA PHE A 290 -14.29 8.43 -2.23
C PHE A 290 -13.01 8.49 -3.07
N VAL A 291 -12.48 7.34 -3.45
CA VAL A 291 -11.35 7.18 -4.39
C VAL A 291 -11.68 6.09 -5.41
N SER A 292 -10.90 6.06 -6.47
CA SER A 292 -10.90 5.10 -7.54
C SER A 292 -9.92 3.96 -7.21
N GLU A 293 -10.39 2.71 -7.25
CA GLU A 293 -9.55 1.53 -7.02
C GLU A 293 -9.99 0.38 -7.92
N ALA A 294 -9.02 -0.42 -8.37
CA ALA A 294 -9.24 -1.72 -8.99
C ALA A 294 -9.03 -2.81 -7.93
N ILE A 295 -10.05 -3.63 -7.69
CA ILE A 295 -10.03 -4.75 -6.75
C ILE A 295 -9.94 -6.04 -7.58
N MET A 296 -8.76 -6.67 -7.60
CA MET A 296 -8.63 -7.99 -8.22
C MET A 296 -9.15 -9.06 -7.25
N VAL A 297 -10.16 -9.81 -7.70
CA VAL A 297 -10.80 -10.89 -6.95
C VAL A 297 -10.54 -12.21 -7.66
N GLY A 298 -9.91 -13.16 -6.96
CA GLY A 298 -9.76 -14.54 -7.42
C GLY A 298 -10.77 -15.44 -6.71
N SER A 299 -11.37 -16.40 -7.43
CA SER A 299 -12.40 -17.30 -6.91
C SER A 299 -12.03 -18.75 -7.19
N ALA A 300 -11.74 -19.51 -6.13
CA ALA A 300 -11.48 -20.95 -6.22
C ALA A 300 -12.71 -21.72 -6.76
N LYS A 301 -13.92 -21.27 -6.40
CA LYS A 301 -15.18 -21.92 -6.81
C LYS A 301 -15.38 -21.83 -8.33
N GLU A 302 -15.04 -20.69 -8.91
CA GLU A 302 -15.23 -20.40 -10.33
C GLU A 302 -13.95 -20.59 -11.15
N ARG A 303 -12.81 -20.86 -10.49
CA ARG A 303 -11.48 -21.00 -11.09
C ARG A 303 -11.11 -19.83 -12.01
N LYS A 304 -11.55 -18.63 -11.66
CA LYS A 304 -11.30 -17.40 -12.42
C LYS A 304 -10.91 -16.24 -11.52
N ALA A 305 -10.39 -15.18 -12.13
CA ALA A 305 -10.21 -13.89 -11.50
C ALA A 305 -10.94 -12.80 -12.28
N ILE A 306 -11.35 -11.73 -11.57
CA ILE A 306 -11.98 -10.53 -12.15
C ILE A 306 -11.32 -9.28 -11.56
N ILE A 307 -11.53 -8.13 -12.20
CA ILE A 307 -11.21 -6.82 -11.63
C ILE A 307 -12.51 -6.06 -11.42
N ILE A 308 -12.79 -5.67 -10.18
CA ILE A 308 -13.88 -4.76 -9.84
C ILE A 308 -13.30 -3.35 -9.78
N GLU A 309 -13.70 -2.49 -10.70
CA GLU A 309 -13.21 -1.12 -10.83
C GLU A 309 -14.25 -0.17 -10.26
N VAL A 310 -13.95 0.42 -9.11
CA VAL A 310 -14.89 1.25 -8.36
C VAL A 310 -14.35 2.67 -8.23
N ALA A 311 -15.21 3.65 -8.49
CA ALA A 311 -14.95 5.07 -8.27
C ALA A 311 -16.20 5.74 -7.66
N PRO A 312 -16.11 6.99 -7.17
CA PRO A 312 -17.24 7.66 -6.51
C PRO A 312 -18.53 7.77 -7.33
N HIS A 313 -18.42 7.80 -8.67
CA HIS A 313 -19.53 8.00 -9.60
C HIS A 313 -19.47 7.04 -10.81
N ASN A 314 -18.65 5.99 -10.74
CA ASN A 314 -18.53 5.03 -11.82
C ASN A 314 -18.18 3.66 -11.24
N PHE A 315 -18.61 2.59 -11.92
CA PHE A 315 -18.41 1.22 -11.50
C PHE A 315 -18.34 0.34 -12.73
N GLY A 316 -17.32 -0.51 -12.79
CA GLY A 316 -17.16 -1.48 -13.85
C GLY A 316 -16.60 -2.80 -13.34
N VAL A 317 -16.82 -3.86 -14.09
CA VAL A 317 -16.22 -5.17 -13.85
C VAL A 317 -15.52 -5.56 -15.13
N TYR A 318 -14.25 -5.93 -15.01
CA TYR A 318 -13.47 -6.46 -16.12
C TYR A 318 -13.21 -7.95 -15.89
N GLU A 319 -13.65 -8.76 -16.84
CA GLU A 319 -13.40 -10.19 -16.93
C GLU A 319 -12.75 -10.49 -18.27
N VAL A 320 -11.93 -11.54 -18.33
CA VAL A 320 -11.37 -12.03 -19.60
C VAL A 320 -12.18 -13.24 -20.06
N GLU A 321 -12.70 -13.19 -21.29
CA GLU A 321 -13.56 -14.26 -21.82
C GLU A 321 -12.76 -15.42 -22.42
N ASN A 322 -11.68 -15.11 -23.15
CA ASN A 322 -10.91 -16.07 -23.96
C ASN A 322 -9.43 -16.08 -23.59
N SER A 323 -9.11 -15.80 -22.33
CA SER A 323 -7.74 -15.77 -21.81
C SER A 323 -7.63 -16.60 -20.54
N ASN A 324 -6.44 -17.13 -20.30
CA ASN A 324 -6.11 -17.88 -19.08
C ASN A 324 -5.23 -17.05 -18.14
N GLU A 325 -5.23 -15.74 -18.34
CA GLU A 325 -4.50 -14.76 -17.54
C GLU A 325 -5.24 -13.42 -17.49
N LEU A 326 -5.03 -12.70 -16.39
CA LEU A 326 -5.59 -11.38 -16.12
C LEU A 326 -4.52 -10.51 -15.47
N ILE A 327 -4.29 -9.31 -15.98
CA ILE A 327 -3.27 -8.38 -15.47
C ILE A 327 -3.97 -7.12 -14.95
N CYS A 328 -3.47 -6.58 -13.83
CA CYS A 328 -3.90 -5.28 -13.34
C CYS A 328 -2.68 -4.46 -12.89
N SER A 329 -2.53 -3.27 -13.48
CA SER A 329 -1.54 -2.28 -13.06
C SER A 329 -2.23 -1.15 -12.27
N ASN A 330 -2.18 0.10 -12.71
CA ASN A 330 -2.83 1.24 -12.03
C ASN A 330 -3.72 2.05 -12.98
N HIS A 331 -4.36 1.36 -13.92
CA HIS A 331 -5.36 1.92 -14.80
C HIS A 331 -6.53 0.95 -14.93
N PHE A 332 -7.67 1.47 -15.35
CA PHE A 332 -8.92 0.74 -15.50
C PHE A 332 -9.09 0.20 -16.93
N GLN A 333 -9.74 -0.95 -17.05
CA GLN A 333 -9.83 -1.77 -18.26
C GLN A 333 -11.28 -2.08 -18.66
N SER A 334 -12.25 -1.96 -17.74
CA SER A 334 -13.65 -2.23 -18.06
C SER A 334 -14.26 -1.17 -18.99
N GLU A 335 -15.29 -1.58 -19.73
CA GLU A 335 -16.01 -0.73 -20.69
C GLU A 335 -16.45 0.63 -20.10
N PRO A 336 -16.97 0.72 -18.85
CA PRO A 336 -17.34 2.00 -18.24
C PRO A 336 -16.19 3.01 -18.10
N TYR A 337 -14.94 2.59 -18.21
CA TYR A 337 -13.75 3.45 -18.12
C TYR A 337 -12.95 3.58 -19.43
N ALA A 338 -13.44 3.00 -20.54
CA ALA A 338 -12.78 3.06 -21.83
C ALA A 338 -12.57 4.52 -22.29
N ASP A 339 -13.57 5.37 -22.10
CA ASP A 339 -13.54 6.80 -22.46
C ASP A 339 -13.29 7.74 -21.27
N ASP A 340 -12.98 7.23 -20.07
CA ASP A 340 -12.68 8.10 -18.92
C ASP A 340 -11.37 8.86 -19.17
N LYS A 341 -11.49 10.20 -19.30
CA LYS A 341 -10.36 11.09 -19.61
C LYS A 341 -9.22 11.02 -18.59
N ARG A 342 -9.49 10.75 -17.30
CA ARG A 342 -8.43 10.62 -16.28
C ARG A 342 -7.74 9.29 -16.41
N ASN A 343 -8.46 8.22 -16.71
CA ASN A 343 -7.90 6.91 -16.99
C ASN A 343 -6.97 6.96 -18.21
N LEU A 344 -7.46 7.49 -19.34
CA LEU A 344 -6.67 7.67 -20.56
C LEU A 344 -5.42 8.55 -20.34
N LYS A 345 -5.55 9.63 -19.57
CA LYS A 345 -4.41 10.47 -19.19
C LYS A 345 -3.40 9.70 -18.33
N THR A 346 -3.86 8.89 -17.38
CA THR A 346 -3.02 8.06 -16.52
C THR A 346 -2.26 7.01 -17.32
N ILE A 347 -2.93 6.34 -18.25
CA ILE A 347 -2.31 5.37 -19.17
C ILE A 347 -1.16 6.04 -19.94
N LYS A 348 -1.40 7.22 -20.52
CA LYS A 348 -0.41 7.95 -21.33
C LYS A 348 0.74 8.54 -20.51
N ASN A 349 0.45 9.10 -19.34
CA ASN A 349 1.39 9.96 -18.62
C ASN A 349 2.16 9.23 -17.52
N SER A 350 1.80 8.00 -17.14
CA SER A 350 2.43 7.29 -16.02
C SER A 350 3.13 6.00 -16.46
N HIS A 351 3.74 5.31 -15.49
CA HIS A 351 4.42 4.03 -15.65
C HIS A 351 3.45 2.83 -15.69
N THR A 352 2.13 3.08 -15.60
CA THR A 352 1.09 2.03 -15.52
C THR A 352 1.07 1.13 -16.75
N GLN A 353 1.09 1.71 -17.96
CA GLN A 353 1.05 0.94 -19.21
C GLN A 353 2.33 0.14 -19.40
N TYR A 354 3.49 0.76 -19.15
CA TYR A 354 4.77 0.07 -19.25
C TYR A 354 4.85 -1.17 -18.34
N ARG A 355 4.37 -1.07 -17.09
CA ARG A 355 4.32 -2.22 -16.18
C ARG A 355 3.30 -3.28 -16.61
N PHE A 356 2.19 -2.86 -17.22
CA PHE A 356 1.24 -3.78 -17.83
C PHE A 356 1.90 -4.57 -18.96
N ASP A 357 2.54 -3.89 -19.91
CA ASP A 357 3.25 -4.51 -21.04
C ASP A 357 4.40 -5.41 -20.54
N LYS A 358 5.11 -4.97 -19.49
CA LYS A 358 6.16 -5.77 -18.86
C LYS A 358 5.59 -7.04 -18.24
N MET A 359 4.49 -6.95 -17.49
CA MET A 359 3.82 -8.11 -16.93
C MET A 359 3.35 -9.07 -18.03
N GLN A 360 2.75 -8.55 -19.09
CA GLN A 360 2.33 -9.34 -20.25
C GLN A 360 3.51 -10.11 -20.84
N SER A 361 4.65 -9.44 -21.09
CA SER A 361 5.86 -10.11 -21.61
C SER A 361 6.41 -11.21 -20.67
N LEU A 362 6.23 -11.05 -19.34
CA LEU A 362 6.65 -12.05 -18.37
C LEU A 362 5.71 -13.27 -18.34
N LEU A 363 4.43 -13.08 -18.63
CA LEU A 363 3.41 -14.13 -18.68
C LEU A 363 3.32 -14.83 -20.05
N GLU A 364 3.79 -14.19 -21.12
CA GLU A 364 3.93 -14.79 -22.47
C GLU A 364 4.96 -15.92 -22.52
N ASN A 365 5.88 -15.98 -21.56
CA ASN A 365 6.86 -17.05 -21.47
C ASN A 365 6.12 -18.41 -21.46
N LYS A 366 6.47 -19.30 -22.41
CA LYS A 366 5.77 -20.59 -22.64
C LYS A 366 5.81 -21.56 -21.45
N ASN A 367 6.60 -21.25 -20.43
CA ASN A 367 6.67 -22.04 -19.22
C ASN A 367 5.43 -21.82 -18.35
N GLN A 368 4.73 -22.91 -18.04
CA GLN A 368 3.65 -22.91 -17.05
C GLN A 368 4.13 -22.36 -15.70
N LEU A 369 3.29 -21.54 -15.07
CA LEU A 369 3.59 -20.88 -13.80
C LEU A 369 3.36 -21.80 -12.60
N ASN A 370 4.15 -21.55 -11.58
CA ASN A 370 4.03 -22.11 -10.24
C ASN A 370 4.41 -21.03 -9.20
N PRO A 371 4.25 -21.28 -7.90
CA PRO A 371 4.56 -20.27 -6.89
C PRO A 371 5.98 -19.70 -6.96
N LYS A 372 7.00 -20.51 -7.28
CA LYS A 372 8.38 -20.06 -7.42
C LYS A 372 8.54 -19.10 -8.62
N LYS A 373 7.97 -19.45 -9.78
CA LYS A 373 7.98 -18.62 -10.99
C LYS A 373 7.20 -17.32 -10.78
N ALA A 374 6.05 -17.37 -10.11
CA ALA A 374 5.28 -16.18 -9.73
C ALA A 374 6.09 -15.24 -8.82
N VAL A 375 6.78 -15.77 -7.81
CA VAL A 375 7.69 -14.98 -6.96
C VAL A 375 8.84 -14.36 -7.77
N SER A 376 9.41 -15.08 -8.73
CA SER A 376 10.44 -14.52 -9.63
C SER A 376 9.91 -13.36 -10.49
N ILE A 377 8.66 -13.44 -10.99
CA ILE A 377 8.00 -12.35 -11.69
C ILE A 377 7.86 -11.13 -10.77
N LEU A 378 7.35 -11.33 -9.56
CA LEU A 378 7.20 -10.25 -8.56
C LEU A 378 8.56 -9.64 -8.17
N ARG A 379 9.67 -10.37 -8.30
CA ARG A 379 11.02 -9.88 -8.03
C ARG A 379 11.69 -9.20 -9.23
N ASN A 380 11.07 -9.19 -10.42
CA ASN A 380 11.70 -8.70 -11.65
C ASN A 380 11.99 -7.19 -11.58
N ARG A 381 13.28 -6.84 -11.73
CA ARG A 381 13.80 -5.45 -11.65
C ARG A 381 14.15 -4.87 -13.03
N GLU A 382 13.87 -5.59 -14.10
CA GLU A 382 14.29 -5.25 -15.45
C GLU A 382 13.16 -4.55 -16.22
N GLY A 383 13.55 -3.77 -17.24
CA GLY A 383 12.61 -3.17 -18.17
C GLY A 383 12.11 -4.14 -19.23
N LEU A 384 11.29 -3.63 -20.14
CA LEU A 384 10.92 -4.30 -21.38
C LEU A 384 12.19 -4.73 -22.13
N GLN A 385 12.15 -5.93 -22.72
CA GLN A 385 13.26 -6.50 -23.50
C GLN A 385 14.60 -6.57 -22.73
N GLY A 386 14.57 -6.70 -21.40
CA GLY A 386 15.78 -6.78 -20.56
C GLY A 386 16.50 -5.45 -20.37
N THR A 387 15.87 -4.33 -20.72
CA THR A 387 16.46 -2.99 -20.57
C THR A 387 16.88 -2.72 -19.12
N ARG A 388 18.10 -2.20 -18.93
CA ARG A 388 18.62 -1.82 -17.61
C ARG A 388 18.03 -0.48 -17.16
N LEU A 389 17.07 -0.53 -16.24
CA LEU A 389 16.36 0.65 -15.73
C LEU A 389 17.11 1.44 -14.65
N GLY A 390 18.05 0.79 -13.95
CA GLY A 390 18.59 1.25 -12.67
C GLY A 390 17.68 0.88 -11.49
N MET A 391 18.29 0.72 -10.31
CA MET A 391 17.58 0.22 -9.13
C MET A 391 16.65 1.28 -8.56
N GLY A 392 15.39 0.93 -8.29
CA GLY A 392 14.37 1.88 -7.83
C GLY A 392 13.60 2.59 -8.93
N ASN A 393 13.74 2.18 -10.19
CA ASN A 393 12.98 2.75 -11.30
C ASN A 393 11.54 2.24 -11.29
N GLU A 394 10.59 3.17 -11.37
CA GLU A 394 9.15 2.94 -11.31
C GLU A 394 8.61 2.08 -12.47
N LEU A 395 9.38 1.94 -13.56
CA LEU A 395 9.04 1.08 -14.69
C LEU A 395 9.18 -0.43 -14.38
N ALA A 396 9.93 -0.80 -13.33
CA ALA A 396 10.13 -2.19 -12.94
C ALA A 396 8.89 -2.76 -12.21
N ILE A 397 8.67 -4.08 -12.34
CA ILE A 397 7.66 -4.78 -11.50
C ILE A 397 8.08 -4.73 -10.02
N ASN A 398 9.37 -4.86 -9.76
CA ASN A 398 10.00 -4.64 -8.47
C ASN A 398 10.86 -3.37 -8.51
N GLN A 399 10.26 -2.25 -8.11
CA GLN A 399 10.96 -0.98 -7.92
C GLN A 399 11.62 -0.84 -6.53
N LEU A 400 11.76 -1.92 -5.76
CA LEU A 400 12.41 -1.95 -4.44
C LEU A 400 11.77 -0.99 -3.41
N LEU A 401 10.46 -0.84 -3.51
CA LEU A 401 9.66 0.06 -2.67
C LEU A 401 8.45 -0.65 -2.03
N ALA A 402 8.17 -1.89 -2.44
CA ALA A 402 6.98 -2.61 -2.01
C ALA A 402 6.96 -2.80 -0.49
N HIS A 403 5.81 -2.53 0.13
CA HIS A 403 5.59 -2.99 1.49
C HIS A 403 5.65 -4.53 1.50
N HIS A 404 5.03 -5.18 0.53
CA HIS A 404 5.06 -6.64 0.41
C HIS A 404 4.75 -7.15 -0.98
N GLY A 405 5.24 -8.34 -1.28
CA GLY A 405 4.75 -9.21 -2.35
C GLY A 405 3.91 -10.35 -1.76
N ILE A 406 2.89 -10.79 -2.50
CA ILE A 406 2.02 -11.89 -2.11
C ILE A 406 1.64 -12.75 -3.31
N VAL A 407 1.55 -14.06 -3.12
CA VAL A 407 1.08 -15.04 -4.11
C VAL A 407 0.00 -15.92 -3.50
N PHE A 408 -1.06 -16.20 -4.23
CA PHE A 408 -2.19 -17.02 -3.80
C PHE A 408 -2.38 -18.23 -4.71
N LYS A 409 -2.72 -19.37 -4.10
CA LYS A 409 -3.38 -20.50 -4.78
C LYS A 409 -4.72 -20.75 -4.07
N PRO A 410 -5.81 -20.13 -4.56
CA PRO A 410 -7.07 -20.14 -3.84
C PRO A 410 -7.63 -21.55 -3.60
N GLU A 411 -7.57 -22.46 -4.56
CA GLU A 411 -8.12 -23.83 -4.49
C GLU A 411 -7.52 -24.64 -3.34
N SER A 412 -6.19 -24.63 -3.22
CA SER A 412 -5.45 -25.29 -2.15
C SER A 412 -5.44 -24.51 -0.82
N ARG A 413 -5.92 -23.25 -0.84
CA ARG A 413 -5.86 -22.30 0.28
C ARG A 413 -4.44 -21.96 0.71
N ASP A 414 -3.49 -22.02 -0.21
CA ASP A 414 -2.11 -21.63 0.04
C ASP A 414 -1.91 -20.13 -0.28
N VAL A 415 -1.13 -19.47 0.56
CA VAL A 415 -0.68 -18.09 0.37
C VAL A 415 0.79 -17.98 0.71
N TRP A 416 1.55 -17.22 -0.08
CA TRP A 416 2.95 -16.89 0.17
C TRP A 416 3.11 -15.39 0.35
N VAL A 417 3.68 -14.95 1.46
CA VAL A 417 3.89 -13.52 1.77
C VAL A 417 5.37 -13.20 1.94
N SER A 418 5.82 -12.05 1.42
CA SER A 418 7.23 -11.68 1.46
C SER A 418 7.67 -11.12 2.82
N ALA A 419 8.69 -11.75 3.39
CA ALA A 419 9.48 -11.19 4.47
C ALA A 419 10.34 -10.01 3.99
N ASN A 420 10.96 -9.30 4.92
CA ASN A 420 11.87 -8.20 4.58
C ASN A 420 13.19 -8.68 3.97
N PRO A 421 13.86 -7.84 3.15
CA PRO A 421 13.40 -6.53 2.67
C PRO A 421 12.45 -6.65 1.47
N TYR A 422 11.44 -5.76 1.41
CA TYR A 422 10.48 -5.64 0.31
C TYR A 422 9.81 -6.99 -0.09
N GLN A 423 9.91 -7.36 -1.37
CA GLN A 423 9.59 -8.67 -1.94
C GLN A 423 10.85 -9.51 -2.25
N LEU A 424 12.01 -9.11 -1.73
CA LEU A 424 13.26 -9.85 -1.89
C LEU A 424 13.51 -10.84 -0.76
N GLY A 425 12.92 -10.62 0.42
CA GLY A 425 12.96 -11.59 1.51
C GLY A 425 12.30 -12.92 1.14
N ALA A 426 12.38 -13.90 2.04
CA ALA A 426 11.72 -15.18 1.86
C ALA A 426 10.20 -15.01 1.69
N PHE A 427 9.59 -15.79 0.80
CA PHE A 427 8.14 -15.85 0.65
C PHE A 427 7.62 -16.99 1.52
N VAL A 428 7.14 -16.64 2.71
CA VAL A 428 6.68 -17.56 3.75
C VAL A 428 5.30 -18.08 3.40
N ASN A 429 5.14 -19.41 3.36
CA ASN A 429 3.88 -20.05 3.02
C ASN A 429 2.99 -20.27 4.25
N TYR A 430 1.69 -20.06 4.07
CA TYR A 430 0.65 -20.49 4.98
C TYR A 430 -0.45 -21.22 4.20
N ASN A 431 -0.94 -22.33 4.76
CA ASN A 431 -2.14 -22.99 4.28
C ASN A 431 -3.29 -22.71 5.25
N LEU A 432 -4.34 -22.00 4.82
CA LEU A 432 -5.39 -21.56 5.76
C LEU A 432 -6.11 -22.74 6.42
N ARG A 433 -6.30 -23.87 5.72
CA ARG A 433 -6.97 -25.06 6.30
C ARG A 433 -6.15 -25.60 7.47
N GLU A 434 -4.83 -25.73 7.28
CA GLU A 434 -3.92 -26.19 8.34
C GLU A 434 -3.81 -25.18 9.48
N VAL A 435 -3.72 -23.89 9.17
CA VAL A 435 -3.57 -22.84 10.17
C VAL A 435 -4.79 -22.79 11.09
N PHE A 436 -6.00 -22.72 10.54
CA PHE A 436 -7.21 -22.68 11.37
C PHE A 436 -7.40 -23.96 12.17
N LYS A 437 -7.11 -25.13 11.58
CA LYS A 437 -7.14 -26.41 12.30
C LYS A 437 -6.17 -26.44 13.50
N LYS A 438 -4.97 -25.85 13.37
CA LYS A 438 -4.01 -25.74 14.47
C LYS A 438 -4.53 -24.87 15.61
N PHE A 439 -5.11 -23.70 15.30
CA PHE A 439 -5.66 -22.80 16.31
C PHE A 439 -6.93 -23.33 16.98
N GLU A 440 -7.76 -24.08 16.24
CA GLU A 440 -8.93 -24.78 16.80
C GLU A 440 -8.53 -25.87 17.81
N ALA A 441 -7.39 -26.53 17.58
CA ALA A 441 -6.88 -27.58 18.47
C ALA A 441 -6.33 -27.05 19.81
N GLY A 442 -6.06 -25.75 19.94
CA GLY A 442 -5.61 -25.13 21.18
C GLY A 442 -4.57 -24.02 20.99
N ILE A 443 -3.87 -23.69 22.08
CA ILE A 443 -2.84 -22.64 22.07
C ILE A 443 -1.65 -23.10 21.22
N VAL A 444 -1.34 -22.33 20.19
CA VAL A 444 -0.20 -22.60 19.30
C VAL A 444 1.04 -21.88 19.81
N SER A 445 2.07 -22.63 20.21
CA SER A 445 3.31 -22.10 20.80
C SER A 445 4.47 -21.91 19.81
N LYS A 446 4.26 -22.20 18.52
CA LYS A 446 5.25 -22.17 17.46
C LYS A 446 4.66 -21.54 16.20
N SER A 447 5.52 -21.18 15.25
CA SER A 447 5.04 -20.66 13.96
C SER A 447 4.13 -21.65 13.24
N VAL A 448 3.06 -21.13 12.62
CA VAL A 448 2.11 -21.90 11.79
C VAL A 448 2.52 -21.99 10.32
N MET A 449 3.67 -21.40 9.93
CA MET A 449 4.17 -21.42 8.56
C MET A 449 4.44 -22.84 8.05
N ASN A 450 4.29 -23.03 6.74
CA ASN A 450 4.76 -24.24 6.07
C ASN A 450 6.19 -24.02 5.56
N VAL A 451 7.15 -24.69 6.20
CA VAL A 451 8.58 -24.53 5.90
C VAL A 451 8.95 -25.10 4.54
N GLU A 452 8.37 -26.24 4.16
CA GLU A 452 8.68 -26.95 2.91
C GLU A 452 8.25 -26.16 1.67
N LYS A 453 7.09 -25.50 1.76
CA LYS A 453 6.57 -24.64 0.68
C LYS A 453 7.16 -23.22 0.69
N THR A 454 7.91 -22.83 1.73
CA THR A 454 8.50 -21.49 1.82
C THR A 454 9.58 -21.29 0.75
N ILE A 455 9.52 -20.17 0.03
CA ILE A 455 10.45 -19.85 -1.05
C ILE A 455 11.57 -18.97 -0.48
N ALA A 456 12.82 -19.34 -0.77
CA ALA A 456 14.00 -18.66 -0.21
C ALA A 456 14.10 -17.17 -0.62
N LYS A 457 14.87 -16.42 0.18
CA LYS A 457 15.24 -15.03 -0.12
C LYS A 457 15.95 -14.93 -1.47
N ASP A 458 15.76 -13.82 -2.18
CA ASP A 458 16.45 -13.51 -3.43
C ASP A 458 17.95 -13.27 -3.15
N PRO A 459 18.88 -13.97 -3.84
CA PRO A 459 20.33 -13.75 -3.69
C PRO A 459 20.76 -12.30 -3.97
N PHE A 460 19.97 -11.53 -4.72
CA PHE A 460 20.23 -10.12 -4.98
C PHE A 460 20.41 -9.28 -3.71
N VAL A 461 19.77 -9.64 -2.59
CA VAL A 461 19.91 -8.94 -1.30
C VAL A 461 21.36 -8.94 -0.79
N GLU A 462 22.16 -9.92 -1.21
CA GLU A 462 23.57 -10.06 -0.80
C GLU A 462 24.54 -9.46 -1.82
N SER A 463 24.03 -8.99 -2.97
CA SER A 463 24.84 -8.44 -4.06
C SER A 463 25.33 -7.02 -3.77
N GLU A 464 26.43 -6.63 -4.42
CA GLU A 464 26.94 -5.26 -4.34
C GLU A 464 25.93 -4.24 -4.89
N ALA A 465 25.22 -4.59 -5.97
CA ALA A 465 24.19 -3.73 -6.56
C ALA A 465 23.05 -3.38 -5.57
N PHE A 466 22.73 -4.28 -4.62
CA PHE A 466 21.76 -3.96 -3.57
C PHE A 466 22.36 -3.05 -2.49
N LYS A 467 23.63 -3.22 -2.13
CA LYS A 467 24.34 -2.31 -1.21
C LYS A 467 24.44 -0.90 -1.81
N ASP A 468 24.80 -0.81 -3.08
CA ASP A 468 24.87 0.44 -3.84
C ASP A 468 23.51 1.14 -3.88
N TYR A 469 22.44 0.39 -4.11
CA TYR A 469 21.07 0.91 -4.08
C TYR A 469 20.70 1.50 -2.70
N GLU A 470 21.02 0.80 -1.61
CA GLU A 470 20.74 1.27 -0.25
C GLU A 470 21.57 2.51 0.11
N ALA A 471 22.84 2.55 -0.30
CA ALA A 471 23.69 3.73 -0.17
C ALA A 471 23.13 4.92 -0.99
N TYR A 472 22.69 4.65 -2.22
CA TYR A 472 22.06 5.63 -3.10
C TYR A 472 20.80 6.22 -2.46
N ARG A 473 19.91 5.42 -1.86
CA ARG A 473 18.68 5.92 -1.21
C ARG A 473 18.98 6.91 -0.09
N LYS A 474 19.95 6.58 0.77
CA LYS A 474 20.40 7.44 1.88
C LYS A 474 21.00 8.73 1.36
N LEU A 475 21.92 8.64 0.39
CA LEU A 475 22.59 9.79 -0.19
C LEU A 475 21.62 10.69 -0.97
N LYS A 476 20.70 10.12 -1.74
CA LYS A 476 19.63 10.85 -2.46
C LYS A 476 18.82 11.71 -1.49
N THR A 477 18.39 11.13 -0.36
CA THR A 477 17.61 11.86 0.67
C THR A 477 18.41 13.03 1.23
N LYS A 478 19.70 12.80 1.55
CA LYS A 478 20.62 13.85 2.03
C LYS A 478 20.80 14.98 1.01
N VAL A 479 20.95 14.64 -0.28
CA VAL A 479 21.08 15.64 -1.36
C VAL A 479 19.78 16.42 -1.54
N GLN A 480 18.62 15.76 -1.50
CA GLN A 480 17.32 16.44 -1.59
C GLN A 480 17.07 17.40 -0.42
N GLN A 481 17.45 17.00 0.80
CA GLN A 481 17.40 17.89 1.96
C GLN A 481 18.33 19.10 1.78
N ALA A 482 19.58 18.88 1.34
CA ALA A 482 20.52 19.97 1.08
C ALA A 482 20.05 20.95 -0.01
N ILE A 483 19.30 20.46 -1.02
CA ILE A 483 18.65 21.32 -2.03
C ILE A 483 17.59 22.20 -1.35
N SER A 484 16.73 21.62 -0.52
CA SER A 484 15.65 22.34 0.17
C SER A 484 16.15 23.36 1.19
N GLU A 485 17.26 23.06 1.87
CA GLU A 485 17.87 23.91 2.89
C GLU A 485 18.95 24.85 2.30
N GLU A 486 19.14 24.81 0.97
CA GLU A 486 20.19 25.54 0.26
C GLU A 486 21.63 25.27 0.77
N LYS A 487 21.84 24.15 1.48
CA LYS A 487 23.12 23.74 2.06
C LYS A 487 24.11 23.24 1.01
N LYS A 488 25.40 23.56 1.16
CA LYS A 488 26.47 23.07 0.28
C LYS A 488 26.93 21.68 0.73
N LEU A 489 27.06 20.76 -0.22
CA LEU A 489 27.67 19.45 -0.08
C LEU A 489 28.97 19.37 -0.90
N PRO A 490 29.93 18.52 -0.50
CA PRO A 490 31.10 18.20 -1.32
C PRO A 490 30.69 17.68 -2.69
N GLU A 491 31.40 18.10 -3.74
CA GLU A 491 31.09 17.69 -5.11
C GLU A 491 31.21 16.17 -5.33
N GLU A 492 32.11 15.52 -4.61
CA GLU A 492 32.28 14.07 -4.65
C GLU A 492 31.00 13.33 -4.23
N GLN A 493 30.21 13.84 -3.27
CA GLN A 493 28.92 13.24 -2.91
C GLN A 493 27.89 13.33 -4.03
N ILE A 494 27.98 14.34 -4.91
CA ILE A 494 27.06 14.48 -6.05
C ILE A 494 27.45 13.52 -7.18
N LYS A 495 28.75 13.29 -7.37
CA LYS A 495 29.26 12.28 -8.31
C LYS A 495 28.97 10.86 -7.81
N GLU A 496 29.19 10.61 -6.52
CA GLU A 496 28.90 9.34 -5.84
C GLU A 496 27.42 8.97 -6.01
N LEU A 497 26.49 9.93 -5.89
CA LEU A 497 25.06 9.70 -6.15
C LEU A 497 24.79 9.09 -7.53
N GLN A 498 25.54 9.52 -8.56
CA GLN A 498 25.42 9.00 -9.91
C GLN A 498 26.13 7.65 -10.07
N TYR A 499 27.28 7.47 -9.41
CA TYR A 499 28.05 6.24 -9.43
C TYR A 499 27.29 5.07 -8.79
N LEU A 500 26.65 5.29 -7.65
CA LEU A 500 25.88 4.26 -6.93
C LEU A 500 24.65 3.76 -7.69
N ASN A 501 24.17 4.49 -8.70
CA ASN A 501 23.03 4.05 -9.50
C ASN A 501 23.08 4.61 -10.94
N PRO A 502 24.03 4.12 -11.76
CA PRO A 502 24.44 4.77 -13.01
C PRO A 502 23.41 4.64 -14.13
N HIS A 503 22.50 3.67 -14.02
CA HIS A 503 21.41 3.47 -14.97
C HIS A 503 20.13 4.21 -14.57
N PHE A 504 19.99 4.64 -13.31
CA PHE A 504 18.77 5.28 -12.86
C PHE A 504 18.75 6.77 -13.18
N TRP A 505 17.80 7.18 -14.01
CA TRP A 505 17.67 8.56 -14.45
C TRP A 505 17.54 9.57 -13.27
N LYS A 506 16.89 9.19 -12.15
CA LYS A 506 16.72 10.08 -10.99
C LYS A 506 18.03 10.41 -10.29
N ALA A 507 19.05 9.56 -10.34
CA ALA A 507 20.38 9.88 -9.81
C ALA A 507 20.95 11.14 -10.48
N TYR A 508 20.81 11.23 -11.80
CA TYR A 508 21.25 12.36 -12.59
C TYR A 508 20.31 13.56 -12.48
N ALA A 509 18.99 13.34 -12.42
CA ALA A 509 18.03 14.43 -12.25
C ALA A 509 18.21 15.17 -10.90
N VAL A 510 18.43 14.43 -9.81
CA VAL A 510 18.69 15.00 -8.48
C VAL A 510 20.01 15.76 -8.45
N ALA A 511 21.08 15.20 -9.06
CA ALA A 511 22.33 15.93 -9.23
C ALA A 511 22.15 17.23 -10.05
N GLY A 512 21.38 17.19 -11.14
CA GLY A 512 21.04 18.36 -11.93
C GLY A 512 20.29 19.43 -11.12
N ASN A 513 19.37 19.02 -10.26
CA ASN A 513 18.65 19.92 -9.35
C ASN A 513 19.57 20.59 -8.35
N TYR A 514 20.51 19.83 -7.78
CA TYR A 514 21.53 20.36 -6.89
C TYR A 514 22.39 21.43 -7.58
N TYR A 515 22.98 21.10 -8.74
CA TYR A 515 23.79 22.08 -9.48
C TYR A 515 22.99 23.30 -9.92
N PHE A 516 21.72 23.12 -10.31
CA PHE A 516 20.85 24.24 -10.68
C PHE A 516 20.61 25.17 -9.48
N GLN A 517 20.36 24.62 -8.29
CA GLN A 517 20.20 25.40 -7.05
C GLN A 517 21.48 26.16 -6.69
N LYS A 518 22.67 25.56 -6.90
CA LYS A 518 23.97 26.23 -6.74
C LYS A 518 24.34 27.19 -7.86
N LYS A 519 23.45 27.42 -8.83
CA LYS A 519 23.67 28.26 -10.02
C LYS A 519 24.81 27.75 -10.93
N GLU A 520 25.23 26.49 -10.77
CA GLU A 520 26.22 25.82 -11.60
C GLU A 520 25.57 25.27 -12.88
N TYR A 521 24.99 26.16 -13.71
CA TYR A 521 24.09 25.78 -14.81
C TYR A 521 24.75 24.89 -15.87
N LYS A 522 26.07 25.05 -16.12
CA LYS A 522 26.83 24.20 -17.04
C LYS A 522 26.95 22.75 -16.54
N LYS A 523 27.05 22.52 -15.22
CA LYS A 523 27.02 21.16 -14.66
C LYS A 523 25.60 20.61 -14.64
N ALA A 524 24.62 21.45 -14.28
CA ALA A 524 23.21 21.08 -14.25
C ALA A 524 22.71 20.56 -15.60
N ILE A 525 23.02 21.26 -16.71
CA ILE A 525 22.61 20.83 -18.05
C ILE A 525 23.21 19.49 -18.46
N ILE A 526 24.47 19.21 -18.10
CA ILE A 526 25.12 17.92 -18.36
C ILE A 526 24.36 16.81 -17.62
N ALA A 527 24.08 17.01 -16.33
CA ALA A 527 23.36 16.05 -15.52
C ALA A 527 21.93 15.80 -16.05
N TYR A 528 21.17 16.83 -16.42
CA TYR A 528 19.83 16.62 -17.01
C TYR A 528 19.89 15.91 -18.37
N LYS A 529 20.89 16.20 -19.22
CA LYS A 529 21.08 15.47 -20.48
C LYS A 529 21.43 14.00 -20.24
N GLN A 530 22.23 13.70 -19.21
CA GLN A 530 22.50 12.32 -18.80
C GLN A 530 21.22 11.63 -18.31
N ALA A 531 20.40 12.30 -17.49
CA ALA A 531 19.11 11.75 -17.07
C ALA A 531 18.21 11.38 -18.27
N LYS A 532 18.13 12.25 -19.29
CA LYS A 532 17.34 11.99 -20.52
C LYS A 532 17.84 10.82 -21.37
N ARG A 533 19.11 10.41 -21.23
CA ARG A 533 19.67 9.25 -21.96
C ARG A 533 19.30 7.90 -21.34
N ARG A 534 18.65 7.90 -20.18
CA ARG A 534 18.22 6.71 -19.44
C ARG A 534 16.71 6.56 -19.53
N GLU A 535 16.20 5.40 -19.12
CA GLU A 535 14.76 5.13 -19.10
C GLU A 535 14.05 5.98 -18.05
N VAL A 536 13.42 7.07 -18.51
CA VAL A 536 12.63 8.00 -17.67
C VAL A 536 11.22 7.45 -17.51
N SER A 537 10.77 7.36 -16.26
CA SER A 537 9.58 6.63 -15.80
C SER A 537 8.23 7.18 -16.23
N SER A 538 8.15 8.43 -16.71
CA SER A 538 6.89 9.04 -17.11
C SER A 538 7.09 10.14 -18.15
N LEU A 539 6.02 10.47 -18.89
CA LEU A 539 6.03 11.60 -19.81
C LEU A 539 6.24 12.93 -19.07
N GLU A 540 5.65 13.08 -17.89
CA GLU A 540 5.75 14.29 -17.07
C GLU A 540 7.20 14.52 -16.61
N GLU A 541 7.91 13.46 -16.22
CA GLU A 541 9.32 13.54 -15.85
C GLU A 541 10.23 13.83 -17.06
N LYS A 542 9.90 13.28 -18.26
CA LYS A 542 10.60 13.65 -19.51
C LYS A 542 10.44 15.15 -19.82
N GLN A 543 9.22 15.68 -19.72
CA GLN A 543 8.92 17.10 -19.92
C GLN A 543 9.60 18.00 -18.88
N TYR A 544 9.67 17.53 -17.63
CA TYR A 544 10.39 18.22 -16.56
C TYR A 544 11.88 18.38 -16.90
N LEU A 545 12.56 17.30 -17.33
CA LEU A 545 13.97 17.36 -17.72
C LEU A 545 14.19 18.34 -18.88
N GLU A 546 13.31 18.35 -19.87
CA GLU A 546 13.36 19.30 -20.99
C GLU A 546 13.17 20.75 -20.56
N LYS A 547 12.22 21.00 -19.66
CA LYS A 547 12.01 22.31 -19.06
C LYS A 547 13.26 22.78 -18.31
N MET A 548 13.91 21.89 -17.55
CA MET A 548 15.11 22.25 -16.79
C MET A 548 16.32 22.50 -17.69
N ILE A 549 16.51 21.72 -18.76
CA ILE A 549 17.54 21.98 -19.78
C ILE A 549 17.34 23.36 -20.43
N ARG A 550 16.10 23.69 -20.85
CA ARG A 550 15.77 25.01 -21.44
C ARG A 550 16.04 26.15 -20.46
N LYS A 551 15.72 25.97 -19.17
CA LYS A 551 16.02 26.96 -18.12
C LYS A 551 17.52 27.16 -17.93
N CYS A 552 18.32 26.09 -17.92
CA CYS A 552 19.79 26.20 -17.83
C CYS A 552 20.35 27.02 -19.00
N ASN A 553 19.94 26.72 -20.24
CA ASN A 553 20.40 27.44 -21.43
C ASN A 553 20.12 28.96 -21.35
N ARG A 554 18.95 29.35 -20.83
CA ARG A 554 18.59 30.77 -20.66
C ARG A 554 19.37 31.48 -19.56
N LYS A 555 19.99 30.74 -18.63
CA LYS A 555 20.78 31.27 -17.51
C LYS A 555 22.29 31.29 -17.79
N ILE A 556 22.72 30.60 -18.85
CA ILE A 556 24.12 30.59 -19.33
C ILE A 556 24.35 31.71 -20.35
N LYS A 557 23.34 32.01 -21.17
CA LYS A 557 23.26 33.28 -21.89
C LYS A 557 23.08 34.41 -20.90
#